data_AF-A0AAE0LI87-F1
#
_entry.id   AF-A0AAE0LI87-F1
#
_cell.length_a   1.000
_cell.length_b   1.000
_cell.length_c   1.000
_cell.angle_alpha   90.00
_cell.angle_beta   90.00
_cell.angle_gamma   90.00
#
_symmetry.space_group_name_H-M   'P 1'
#
loop_
_entity.id
_entity.type
_entity.pdbx_description
1 polymer ?
#
loop_
_entity_poly.entity_id
_entity_poly.type
_entity_poly.pdbx_seq_one_letter_code
_entity_poly.pdbx_strand_id
1 'polypeptide(L)'
;MLATKPFSLPLQVSHKAAPVSVQLRKTSTKHDLGLQSRVPRCRLVRASGGKLSPSSSLDAGFSSSIITPKRNWSLKAAAAAATTDDNGGLGAAIKAIKSAIMLWCVNVYLNLFGGEKGLSFLVQKAFPSKMRSIFAGLYECYKQQVIKSFSGDVQKASVKTALIFREMIRAYAGQLLGTPFTFPSYHQAIREGSIDYFQLGNDYVGTLINYDQSVLGQKARWDDVEKKINAGENVILLANHQSEADAAFIPLLTEKTHPGLGEKVIYVAGGRVVDDIMSKPFSMGRNLLCVNSKKHMMEGDRTAKMRQNIRTLKEMERLLKAGGALIWIAPSGGRDRRSEDGILVPDNFDPGLQISPFEGGAAFVA
;
A
#
# COMPACT_ATOMS: atom_id res chain seq x y z
N MET A 1 73.73 21.96 -22.07
CA MET A 1 72.73 20.91 -21.75
C MET A 1 71.60 21.02 -22.79
N LEU A 2 71.83 20.61 -24.04
CA LEU A 2 71.35 19.33 -24.64
C LEU A 2 69.87 19.05 -24.27
N ALA A 3 68.90 19.44 -25.10
CA ALA A 3 68.33 18.68 -26.24
C ALA A 3 67.55 17.44 -25.74
N THR A 4 66.32 17.06 -26.12
CA THR A 4 65.41 17.32 -27.24
C THR A 4 64.11 16.53 -26.95
N LYS A 5 62.93 16.97 -27.43
CA LYS A 5 61.72 16.11 -27.57
C LYS A 5 61.84 15.27 -28.86
N PRO A 6 61.18 14.09 -28.97
CA PRO A 6 59.87 13.99 -29.66
C PRO A 6 58.90 12.95 -29.02
N PHE A 7 57.58 13.17 -28.97
CA PHE A 7 56.54 12.87 -29.97
C PHE A 7 56.24 11.37 -30.21
N SER A 8 55.08 10.89 -29.71
CA SER A 8 54.26 9.81 -30.31
C SER A 8 52.85 9.80 -29.68
N LEU A 9 51.83 10.06 -30.50
CA LEU A 9 50.38 9.86 -30.26
C LEU A 9 49.99 8.38 -30.59
N PRO A 10 48.69 7.97 -30.61
CA PRO A 10 47.96 7.38 -29.49
C PRO A 10 47.48 5.94 -29.79
N LEU A 11 47.21 5.12 -28.77
CA LEU A 11 46.48 3.86 -28.94
C LEU A 11 45.04 4.02 -28.43
N GLN A 12 44.15 4.31 -29.36
CA GLN A 12 42.71 4.08 -29.22
C GLN A 12 42.47 2.56 -29.14
N VAL A 13 41.85 2.09 -28.06
CA VAL A 13 41.09 0.84 -28.10
C VAL A 13 39.62 1.21 -28.01
N SER A 14 38.99 1.24 -29.19
CA SER A 14 37.56 1.31 -29.38
C SER A 14 36.96 -0.06 -29.07
N HIS A 15 36.09 -0.15 -28.06
CA HIS A 15 35.08 -1.20 -28.01
C HIS A 15 33.73 -0.60 -28.38
N LYS A 16 33.51 -0.47 -29.70
CA LYS A 16 32.18 -0.44 -30.28
C LYS A 16 31.58 -1.84 -30.16
N ALA A 17 30.63 -2.03 -29.26
CA ALA A 17 29.69 -3.14 -29.35
C ALA A 17 28.60 -2.75 -30.38
N ALA A 18 28.75 -3.25 -31.60
CA ALA A 18 27.72 -3.22 -32.63
C ALA A 18 26.82 -4.46 -32.48
N PRO A 19 25.57 -4.41 -32.98
CA PRO A 19 24.48 -5.29 -32.56
C PRO A 19 24.57 -6.69 -33.18
N VAL A 20 24.23 -7.70 -32.38
CA VAL A 20 24.03 -9.07 -32.88
C VAL A 20 22.75 -9.10 -33.70
N SER A 21 22.94 -9.14 -35.02
CA SER A 21 21.92 -9.45 -36.00
C SER A 21 21.85 -10.97 -36.15
N VAL A 22 20.72 -11.57 -35.79
CA VAL A 22 20.44 -12.98 -36.06
C VAL A 22 19.98 -13.08 -37.51
N GLN A 23 20.87 -13.55 -38.38
CA GLN A 23 20.52 -13.96 -39.74
C GLN A 23 19.78 -15.29 -39.71
N LEU A 24 18.54 -15.23 -40.20
CA LEU A 24 17.70 -16.38 -40.56
C LEU A 24 18.39 -17.21 -41.65
N ARG A 25 18.64 -18.50 -41.35
CA ARG A 25 18.93 -19.50 -42.39
C ARG A 25 17.65 -19.82 -43.14
N LYS A 26 17.66 -19.53 -44.44
CA LYS A 26 16.72 -20.06 -45.43
C LYS A 26 17.02 -21.55 -45.62
N THR A 27 16.01 -22.39 -45.40
CA THR A 27 15.90 -23.69 -46.06
C THR A 27 14.64 -23.69 -46.90
N SER A 28 14.85 -23.75 -48.21
CA SER A 28 13.86 -23.84 -49.26
C SER A 28 13.47 -25.29 -49.47
N THR A 29 12.18 -25.61 -49.38
CA THR A 29 11.54 -26.65 -50.20
C THR A 29 10.08 -26.25 -50.42
N LYS A 30 9.75 -26.00 -51.69
CA LYS A 30 8.39 -25.84 -52.22
C LYS A 30 7.65 -27.18 -52.12
N HIS A 31 6.36 -27.16 -51.83
CA HIS A 31 5.33 -27.73 -52.70
C HIS A 31 3.93 -27.25 -52.28
N ASP A 32 3.12 -26.98 -53.32
CA ASP A 32 1.74 -26.48 -53.31
C ASP A 32 0.74 -27.31 -52.50
N LEU A 33 -0.29 -26.65 -51.97
CA LEU A 33 -1.68 -26.71 -52.45
C LEU A 33 -2.60 -26.05 -51.43
N GLY A 34 -3.49 -25.18 -51.92
CA GLY A 34 -4.35 -24.34 -51.08
C GLY A 34 -5.44 -25.11 -50.33
N LEU A 35 -6.01 -24.47 -49.32
CA LEU A 35 -7.46 -24.45 -49.11
C LEU A 35 -7.82 -23.34 -48.12
N GLN A 36 -8.95 -22.72 -48.40
CA GLN A 36 -9.66 -21.79 -47.54
C GLN A 36 -9.89 -22.37 -46.14
N SER A 37 -9.92 -21.50 -45.12
CA SER A 37 -11.09 -21.28 -44.26
C SER A 37 -10.79 -21.14 -42.75
N ARG A 38 -11.55 -20.20 -42.16
CA ARG A 38 -12.15 -20.22 -40.81
C ARG A 38 -11.29 -19.84 -39.59
N VAL A 39 -11.48 -18.56 -39.25
CA VAL A 39 -11.61 -18.02 -37.89
C VAL A 39 -12.34 -19.00 -36.94
N PRO A 40 -11.82 -19.31 -35.74
CA PRO A 40 -12.60 -20.01 -34.72
C PRO A 40 -13.49 -19.02 -33.97
N ARG A 41 -14.80 -19.05 -34.28
CA ARG A 41 -15.86 -18.61 -33.37
C ARG A 41 -15.98 -19.65 -32.24
N CYS A 42 -15.81 -19.21 -31.00
CA CYS A 42 -16.17 -20.01 -29.83
C CYS A 42 -17.70 -20.21 -29.81
N ARG A 43 -18.13 -21.47 -29.83
CA ARG A 43 -19.53 -21.90 -29.89
C ARG A 43 -20.05 -22.09 -28.47
N LEU A 44 -21.05 -21.30 -28.10
CA LEU A 44 -21.95 -21.57 -26.97
C LEU A 44 -22.62 -22.93 -27.20
N VAL A 45 -22.54 -23.83 -26.22
CA VAL A 45 -23.40 -25.01 -26.15
C VAL A 45 -24.71 -24.59 -25.47
N ARG A 46 -25.82 -24.76 -26.19
CA ARG A 46 -27.18 -24.50 -25.75
C ARG A 46 -27.82 -25.85 -25.41
N ALA A 47 -28.24 -26.05 -24.17
CA ALA A 47 -29.19 -27.09 -23.82
C ALA A 47 -30.60 -26.48 -23.77
N SER A 48 -31.50 -27.03 -24.60
CA SER A 48 -32.96 -26.91 -24.52
C SER A 48 -33.47 -27.58 -23.24
N GLY A 49 -34.57 -27.21 -22.59
CA GLY A 49 -35.59 -26.21 -22.84
C GLY A 49 -36.64 -26.33 -21.72
N GLY A 50 -37.28 -25.22 -21.37
CA GLY A 50 -38.37 -25.16 -20.40
C GLY A 50 -38.92 -23.74 -20.36
N LYS A 51 -40.09 -23.54 -20.96
CA LYS A 51 -40.81 -22.26 -21.04
C LYS A 51 -41.21 -21.80 -19.64
N LEU A 52 -41.08 -20.50 -19.37
CA LEU A 52 -42.09 -19.61 -18.75
C LEU A 52 -41.54 -18.17 -18.74
N SER A 53 -42.41 -17.20 -18.99
CA SER A 53 -42.17 -15.75 -19.05
C SER A 53 -43.14 -15.05 -18.09
N PRO A 54 -43.03 -13.72 -17.84
CA PRO A 54 -41.89 -13.01 -17.25
C PRO A 54 -42.34 -12.12 -16.06
N SER A 55 -41.50 -11.93 -15.04
CA SER A 55 -41.61 -10.75 -14.17
C SER A 55 -40.33 -10.48 -13.37
N SER A 56 -40.07 -9.18 -13.22
CA SER A 56 -39.36 -8.49 -12.11
C SER A 56 -37.84 -8.64 -11.91
N SER A 57 -37.21 -7.47 -12.05
CA SER A 57 -36.18 -6.87 -11.18
C SER A 57 -34.81 -7.54 -11.02
N LEU A 58 -33.81 -6.78 -11.48
CA LEU A 58 -32.50 -6.51 -10.87
C LEU A 58 -32.30 -7.11 -9.46
N ASP A 59 -31.28 -7.95 -9.31
CA ASP A 59 -30.49 -7.98 -8.08
C ASP A 59 -29.06 -8.47 -8.33
N ALA A 60 -28.11 -7.63 -7.90
CA ALA A 60 -26.70 -7.92 -7.86
C ALA A 60 -26.39 -8.75 -6.60
N GLY A 61 -25.79 -9.93 -6.78
CA GLY A 61 -25.34 -10.77 -5.69
C GLY A 61 -24.14 -10.16 -4.96
N PHE A 62 -24.39 -9.45 -3.88
CA PHE A 62 -23.42 -9.24 -2.79
C PHE A 62 -23.84 -10.14 -1.63
N SER A 63 -23.02 -11.15 -1.34
CA SER A 63 -23.26 -12.09 -0.24
C SER A 63 -23.12 -11.37 1.10
N SER A 64 -24.22 -11.25 1.85
CA SER A 64 -24.25 -10.74 3.21
C SER A 64 -23.96 -11.87 4.20
N SER A 65 -22.69 -12.19 4.42
CA SER A 65 -22.31 -12.96 5.61
C SER A 65 -22.43 -12.04 6.83
N ILE A 66 -23.53 -12.19 7.56
CA ILE A 66 -23.77 -11.61 8.88
C ILE A 66 -22.71 -12.20 9.84
N ILE A 67 -21.63 -11.46 10.04
CA ILE A 67 -20.67 -11.72 11.11
C ILE A 67 -21.28 -11.14 12.39
N THR A 68 -21.71 -12.03 13.28
CA THR A 68 -22.07 -11.66 14.65
C THR A 68 -20.85 -11.09 15.36
N PRO A 69 -20.95 -9.92 16.02
CA PRO A 69 -19.80 -9.35 16.72
C PRO A 69 -19.53 -10.18 17.98
N LYS A 70 -18.39 -10.90 17.99
CA LYS A 70 -17.82 -11.43 19.24
C LYS A 70 -17.42 -10.24 20.13
N ARG A 71 -18.33 -9.85 21.01
CA ARG A 71 -18.07 -9.00 22.18
C ARG A 71 -17.01 -9.68 23.03
N ASN A 72 -15.79 -9.15 23.05
CA ASN A 72 -14.82 -9.33 24.12
C ASN A 72 -13.74 -8.22 24.07
N TRP A 73 -14.16 -6.96 24.17
CA TRP A 73 -13.27 -5.93 24.71
C TRP A 73 -13.65 -5.74 26.18
N SER A 74 -13.01 -6.53 27.04
CA SER A 74 -13.17 -6.38 28.48
C SER A 74 -12.23 -5.28 28.98
N LEU A 75 -12.75 -4.44 29.88
CA LEU A 75 -12.06 -3.42 30.67
C LEU A 75 -10.79 -3.90 31.43
N LYS A 76 -10.35 -5.15 31.24
CA LYS A 76 -9.21 -5.77 31.94
C LYS A 76 -7.86 -5.15 31.57
N ALA A 77 -7.66 -4.69 30.34
CA ALA A 77 -6.40 -4.05 29.94
C ALA A 77 -6.21 -2.66 30.61
N ALA A 78 -7.30 -1.93 30.86
CA ALA A 78 -7.25 -0.65 31.57
C ALA A 78 -7.08 -0.84 33.09
N ALA A 79 -7.62 -1.93 33.65
CA ALA A 79 -7.48 -2.26 35.08
C ALA A 79 -6.08 -2.75 35.46
N ALA A 80 -5.37 -3.44 34.55
CA ALA A 80 -4.02 -3.95 34.80
C ALA A 80 -2.93 -2.86 34.87
N ALA A 81 -3.20 -1.66 34.34
CA ALA A 81 -2.29 -0.52 34.40
C ALA A 81 -2.45 0.32 35.69
N ALA A 82 -3.42 -0.02 36.55
CA ALA A 82 -3.77 0.78 37.73
C ALA A 82 -3.04 0.35 39.01
N THR A 83 -2.17 -0.65 38.96
CA THR A 83 -1.43 -1.14 40.13
C THR A 83 0.07 -0.95 39.96
N THR A 84 0.52 0.30 39.99
CA THR A 84 1.77 0.75 40.63
C THR A 84 1.87 2.28 40.48
N ASP A 85 2.04 2.95 41.62
CA ASP A 85 2.40 4.34 41.87
C ASP A 85 1.30 5.42 41.95
N ASP A 86 1.20 5.96 43.17
CA ASP A 86 0.27 6.96 43.67
C ASP A 86 0.47 8.34 42.99
N ASN A 87 -0.67 9.03 42.82
CA ASN A 87 -0.87 10.37 42.25
C ASN A 87 -0.74 10.56 40.72
N GLY A 88 -0.08 9.65 39.98
CA GLY A 88 -0.08 9.67 38.50
C GLY A 88 -1.23 8.88 37.85
N GLY A 89 -1.68 7.81 38.53
CA GLY A 89 -2.58 6.81 37.95
C GLY A 89 -4.04 7.26 37.80
N LEU A 90 -4.59 8.00 38.78
CA LEU A 90 -6.01 8.38 38.77
C LEU A 90 -6.34 9.38 37.65
N GLY A 91 -5.45 10.36 37.43
CA GLY A 91 -5.61 11.34 36.34
C GLY A 91 -5.52 10.70 34.96
N ALA A 92 -4.58 9.76 34.78
CA ALA A 92 -4.43 9.00 33.54
C ALA A 92 -5.64 8.10 33.27
N ALA A 93 -6.16 7.42 34.29
CA ALA A 93 -7.34 6.57 34.20
C ALA A 93 -8.60 7.38 33.82
N ILE A 94 -8.83 8.54 34.48
CA ILE A 94 -9.96 9.43 34.15
C ILE A 94 -9.85 9.93 32.70
N LYS A 95 -8.65 10.30 32.25
CA LYS A 95 -8.42 10.72 30.85
C LYS A 95 -8.74 9.59 29.87
N ALA A 96 -8.29 8.37 30.14
CA ALA A 96 -8.55 7.21 29.30
C ALA A 96 -10.05 6.89 29.19
N ILE A 97 -10.79 6.95 30.31
CA ILE A 97 -12.25 6.75 30.33
C ILE A 97 -12.96 7.83 29.50
N LYS A 98 -12.59 9.11 29.67
CA LYS A 98 -13.16 10.22 28.88
C LYS A 98 -12.92 10.03 27.39
N SER A 99 -11.70 9.66 26.99
CA SER A 99 -11.36 9.36 25.60
C SER A 99 -12.19 8.19 25.04
N ALA A 100 -12.34 7.12 25.80
CA ALA A 100 -13.15 5.97 25.39
C ALA A 100 -14.63 6.33 25.18
N ILE A 101 -15.21 7.12 26.10
CA ILE A 101 -16.60 7.60 25.97
C ILE A 101 -16.74 8.51 24.74
N MET A 102 -15.81 9.44 24.52
CA MET A 102 -15.85 10.31 23.34
C MET A 102 -15.77 9.52 22.03
N LEU A 103 -14.85 8.54 21.96
CA LEU A 103 -14.74 7.66 20.78
C LEU A 103 -16.01 6.83 20.56
N TRP A 104 -16.62 6.34 21.62
CA TRP A 104 -17.90 5.65 21.55
C TRP A 104 -19.01 6.56 21.00
N CYS A 105 -19.14 7.78 21.50
CA CYS A 105 -20.09 8.77 21.00
C CYS A 105 -19.86 9.09 19.51
N VAL A 106 -18.60 9.26 19.10
CA VAL A 106 -18.23 9.46 17.69
C VAL A 106 -18.67 8.27 16.83
N ASN A 107 -18.42 7.04 17.30
CA ASN A 107 -18.82 5.83 16.57
C ASN A 107 -20.34 5.72 16.40
N VAL A 108 -21.09 5.97 17.47
CA VAL A 108 -22.55 5.99 17.44
C VAL A 108 -23.04 7.06 16.47
N TYR A 109 -22.49 8.28 16.53
CA TYR A 109 -22.85 9.36 15.63
C TYR A 109 -22.57 9.00 14.16
N LEU A 110 -21.39 8.46 13.85
CA LEU A 110 -21.03 8.05 12.48
C LEU A 110 -21.93 6.94 11.94
N ASN A 111 -22.42 6.05 12.79
CA ASN A 111 -23.34 4.99 12.37
C ASN A 111 -24.74 5.52 12.06
N LEU A 112 -25.21 6.54 12.78
CA LEU A 112 -26.54 7.12 12.60
C LEU A 112 -26.58 8.23 11.54
N PHE A 113 -25.50 9.01 11.43
CA PHE A 113 -25.43 10.24 10.64
C PHE A 113 -24.22 10.28 9.70
N GLY A 114 -23.66 9.13 9.32
CA GLY A 114 -22.45 9.01 8.49
C GLY A 114 -22.56 9.44 7.02
N GLY A 115 -23.62 10.18 6.64
CA GLY A 115 -23.72 10.81 5.33
C GLY A 115 -22.92 12.12 5.27
N GLU A 116 -22.73 12.67 4.07
CA GLU A 116 -21.89 13.85 3.80
C GLU A 116 -22.11 15.03 4.77
N LYS A 117 -23.37 15.42 5.01
CA LYS A 117 -23.71 16.50 5.95
C LYS A 117 -23.30 16.18 7.39
N GLY A 118 -23.49 14.94 7.84
CA GLY A 118 -23.13 14.54 9.20
C GLY A 118 -21.63 14.39 9.38
N LEU A 119 -20.90 13.89 8.38
CA LEU A 119 -19.43 13.89 8.38
C LEU A 119 -18.88 15.32 8.54
N SER A 120 -19.38 16.25 7.72
CA SER A 120 -19.00 17.66 7.82
C SER A 120 -19.30 18.26 9.19
N PHE A 121 -20.50 18.01 9.73
CA PHE A 121 -20.88 18.48 11.06
C PHE A 121 -19.94 17.95 12.15
N LEU A 122 -19.64 16.65 12.13
CA LEU A 122 -18.78 16.03 13.12
C LEU A 122 -17.36 16.61 13.08
N VAL A 123 -16.78 16.76 11.88
CA VAL A 123 -15.44 17.36 11.73
C VAL A 123 -15.43 18.80 12.26
N GLN A 124 -16.45 19.60 11.95
CA GLN A 124 -16.52 20.97 12.45
C GLN A 124 -16.60 21.07 13.98
N LYS A 125 -17.25 20.10 14.64
CA LYS A 125 -17.45 20.10 16.09
C LYS A 125 -16.34 19.41 16.87
N ALA A 126 -15.85 18.27 16.39
CA ALA A 126 -14.94 17.40 17.14
C ALA A 126 -13.46 17.59 16.78
N PHE A 127 -13.13 18.13 15.61
CA PHE A 127 -11.74 18.18 15.14
C PHE A 127 -11.10 19.55 15.42
N PRO A 128 -9.77 19.60 15.67
CA PRO A 128 -9.03 20.86 15.81
C PRO A 128 -9.13 21.74 14.57
N SER A 129 -9.07 23.06 14.74
CA SER A 129 -9.24 24.05 13.66
C SER A 129 -8.36 23.79 12.43
N LYS A 130 -7.06 23.51 12.66
CA LYS A 130 -6.09 23.18 11.59
C LYS A 130 -6.49 21.97 10.76
N MET A 131 -7.16 20.98 11.36
CA MET A 131 -7.56 19.75 10.68
C MET A 131 -8.86 19.91 9.88
N ARG A 132 -9.71 20.87 10.23
CA ARG A 132 -10.99 21.09 9.55
C ARG A 132 -10.80 21.48 8.09
N SER A 133 -9.91 22.44 7.80
CA SER A 133 -9.64 22.89 6.43
C SER A 133 -8.94 21.81 5.61
N ILE A 134 -7.99 21.09 6.21
CA ILE A 134 -7.29 19.98 5.56
C ILE A 134 -8.29 18.88 5.18
N PHE A 135 -9.18 18.50 6.11
CA PHE A 135 -10.16 17.45 5.88
C PHE A 135 -11.20 17.87 4.83
N ALA A 136 -11.69 19.11 4.88
CA ALA A 136 -12.62 19.63 3.88
C ALA A 136 -11.99 19.64 2.48
N GLY A 137 -10.74 20.09 2.35
CA GLY A 137 -10.00 20.05 1.09
C GLY A 137 -9.77 18.63 0.60
N LEU A 138 -9.38 17.71 1.49
CA LEU A 138 -9.19 16.30 1.15
C LEU A 138 -10.49 15.63 0.70
N TYR A 139 -11.60 15.89 1.40
CA TYR A 139 -12.92 15.36 1.04
C TYR A 139 -13.32 15.82 -0.36
N GLU A 140 -13.21 17.11 -0.63
CA GLU A 140 -13.58 17.68 -1.92
C GLU A 140 -12.68 17.14 -3.04
N CYS A 141 -11.36 17.22 -2.89
CA CYS A 141 -10.43 16.72 -3.89
C CYS A 141 -10.64 15.23 -4.19
N TYR A 142 -10.89 14.41 -3.15
CA TYR A 142 -11.17 13.00 -3.32
C TYR A 142 -12.49 12.76 -4.04
N LYS A 143 -13.58 13.41 -3.59
CA LYS A 143 -14.91 13.31 -4.23
C LYS A 143 -14.84 13.63 -5.71
N GLN A 144 -14.09 14.67 -6.10
CA GLN A 144 -13.90 15.02 -7.51
C GLN A 144 -13.21 13.93 -8.33
N GLN A 145 -12.23 13.22 -7.77
CA GLN A 145 -11.63 12.07 -8.47
C GLN A 145 -12.58 10.88 -8.50
N VAL A 146 -13.31 10.61 -7.42
CA VAL A 146 -14.31 9.54 -7.38
C VAL A 146 -15.42 9.77 -8.42
N ILE A 147 -15.89 11.00 -8.60
CA ILE A 147 -16.86 11.35 -9.67
C ILE A 147 -16.32 10.91 -11.04
N LYS A 148 -15.04 11.13 -11.32
CA LYS A 148 -14.41 10.67 -12.57
C LYS A 148 -14.35 9.14 -12.65
N SER A 149 -13.99 8.46 -11.56
CA SER A 149 -13.98 6.99 -11.49
C SER A 149 -15.37 6.37 -11.74
N PHE A 150 -16.45 7.09 -11.41
CA PHE A 150 -17.83 6.68 -11.66
C PHE A 150 -18.44 7.31 -12.93
N SER A 151 -17.60 7.69 -13.91
CA SER A 151 -18.05 8.24 -15.20
C SER A 151 -19.00 9.45 -15.08
N GLY A 152 -18.82 10.27 -14.03
CA GLY A 152 -19.63 11.45 -13.77
C GLY A 152 -20.86 11.21 -12.87
N ASP A 153 -21.11 9.99 -12.39
CA ASP A 153 -22.24 9.70 -11.49
C ASP A 153 -22.01 10.28 -10.08
N VAL A 154 -22.50 11.51 -9.90
CA VAL A 154 -22.33 12.29 -8.66
C VAL A 154 -22.98 11.60 -7.45
N GLN A 155 -24.11 10.94 -7.62
CA GLN A 155 -24.83 10.32 -6.50
C GLN A 155 -24.06 9.11 -5.97
N LYS A 156 -23.66 8.20 -6.86
CA LYS A 156 -22.82 7.06 -6.46
C LYS A 156 -21.49 7.51 -5.88
N ALA A 157 -20.85 8.50 -6.49
CA ALA A 157 -19.60 9.05 -5.99
C ALA A 157 -19.75 9.66 -4.59
N SER A 158 -20.84 10.38 -4.33
CA SER A 158 -21.11 10.98 -3.01
C SER A 158 -21.34 9.91 -1.95
N VAL A 159 -22.11 8.86 -2.25
CA VAL A 159 -22.34 7.73 -1.33
C VAL A 159 -21.03 7.00 -1.05
N LYS A 160 -20.26 6.63 -2.09
CA LYS A 160 -18.97 5.92 -1.91
C LYS A 160 -17.96 6.75 -1.14
N THR A 161 -17.87 8.05 -1.45
CA THR A 161 -16.98 8.98 -0.72
C THR A 161 -17.37 9.08 0.75
N ALA A 162 -18.66 9.25 1.05
CA ALA A 162 -19.13 9.32 2.44
C ALA A 162 -18.81 8.03 3.22
N LEU A 163 -19.00 6.85 2.61
CA LEU A 163 -18.67 5.58 3.26
C LEU A 163 -17.19 5.46 3.62
N ILE A 164 -16.29 5.81 2.69
CA ILE A 164 -14.84 5.76 2.94
C ILE A 164 -14.44 6.79 4.00
N PHE A 165 -14.95 8.03 3.87
CA PHE A 165 -14.60 9.11 4.80
C PHE A 165 -15.20 8.92 6.19
N ARG A 166 -16.30 8.17 6.33
CA ARG A 166 -16.81 7.72 7.62
C ARG A 166 -15.76 6.91 8.38
N GLU A 167 -15.15 5.94 7.71
CA GLU A 167 -14.10 5.10 8.30
C GLU A 167 -12.81 5.89 8.54
N MET A 168 -12.45 6.81 7.64
CA MET A 168 -11.31 7.71 7.87
C MET A 168 -11.51 8.63 9.09
N ILE A 169 -12.69 9.24 9.25
CA ILE A 169 -12.98 10.07 10.43
C ILE A 169 -12.93 9.23 11.70
N ARG A 170 -13.45 8.01 11.67
CA ARG A 170 -13.37 7.08 12.79
C ARG A 170 -11.90 6.85 13.19
N ALA A 171 -11.05 6.58 12.21
CA ALA A 171 -9.61 6.39 12.42
C ALA A 171 -8.93 7.66 12.98
N TYR A 172 -9.20 8.83 12.40
CA TYR A 172 -8.63 10.10 12.86
C TYR A 172 -9.12 10.49 14.24
N ALA A 173 -10.40 10.26 14.57
CA ALA A 173 -10.93 10.47 15.91
C ALA A 173 -10.17 9.61 16.92
N GLY A 174 -9.87 8.35 16.57
CA GLY A 174 -8.99 7.47 17.37
C GLY A 174 -7.63 8.11 17.67
N GLN A 175 -7.00 8.73 16.66
CA GLN A 175 -5.70 9.39 16.83
C GLN A 175 -5.77 10.74 17.54
N LEU A 176 -6.87 11.49 17.42
CA LEU A 176 -7.03 12.85 17.96
C LEU A 176 -7.58 12.86 19.38
N LEU A 177 -8.60 12.04 19.64
CA LEU A 177 -9.36 12.01 20.90
C LEU A 177 -8.92 10.85 21.80
N GLY A 178 -8.37 9.79 21.20
CA GLY A 178 -7.82 8.63 21.90
C GLY A 178 -6.33 8.77 22.20
N THR A 179 -5.68 7.63 22.34
CA THR A 179 -4.22 7.54 22.44
C THR A 179 -3.64 7.41 21.02
N PRO A 180 -2.83 8.37 20.54
CA PRO A 180 -2.18 8.26 19.24
C PRO A 180 -1.36 6.98 19.14
N PHE A 181 -1.44 6.30 18.01
CA PHE A 181 -0.70 5.06 17.79
C PHE A 181 0.79 5.35 17.62
N THR A 182 1.66 4.62 18.31
CA THR A 182 3.11 4.73 18.14
C THR A 182 3.61 3.49 17.43
N PHE A 183 4.25 3.67 16.27
CA PHE A 183 4.77 2.56 15.49
C PHE A 183 5.97 1.89 16.19
N PRO A 184 5.94 0.56 16.39
CA PRO A 184 7.11 -0.20 16.80
C PRO A 184 8.13 -0.33 15.66
N SER A 185 9.29 -0.94 15.92
CA SER A 185 10.30 -1.23 14.89
C SER A 185 9.77 -2.16 13.79
N TYR A 186 9.02 -3.20 14.14
CA TYR A 186 8.26 -4.03 13.22
C TYR A 186 6.78 -3.96 13.60
N HIS A 187 5.96 -3.49 12.66
CA HIS A 187 4.52 -3.30 12.81
C HIS A 187 3.77 -4.33 11.97
N GLN A 188 2.77 -4.97 12.55
CA GLN A 188 1.85 -5.86 11.86
C GLN A 188 0.54 -5.13 11.59
N ALA A 189 -0.03 -5.32 10.40
CA ALA A 189 -1.26 -4.66 9.99
C ALA A 189 -2.39 -4.89 11.01
N ILE A 190 -3.04 -3.81 11.44
CA ILE A 190 -4.18 -3.87 12.35
C ILE A 190 -5.45 -4.11 11.54
N ARG A 191 -5.97 -5.33 11.64
CA ARG A 191 -7.19 -5.77 10.93
C ARG A 191 -8.37 -6.07 11.85
N GLU A 192 -8.09 -6.24 13.13
CA GLU A 192 -9.09 -6.55 14.14
C GLU A 192 -9.55 -5.28 14.89
N GLY A 193 -10.80 -5.30 15.36
CA GLY A 193 -11.37 -4.21 16.15
C GLY A 193 -12.48 -3.47 15.41
N SER A 194 -12.62 -2.18 15.67
CA SER A 194 -13.68 -1.34 15.07
C SER A 194 -13.38 -0.89 13.65
N ILE A 195 -12.13 -1.02 13.19
CA ILE A 195 -11.67 -0.63 11.86
C ILE A 195 -10.68 -1.71 11.38
N ASP A 196 -10.95 -2.28 10.21
CA ASP A 196 -9.92 -2.96 9.44
C ASP A 196 -9.13 -1.89 8.66
N TYR A 197 -7.94 -1.53 9.16
CA TYR A 197 -7.13 -0.46 8.55
C TYR A 197 -6.55 -0.89 7.19
N PHE A 198 -6.37 -2.19 6.96
CA PHE A 198 -5.93 -2.71 5.67
C PHE A 198 -7.02 -2.49 4.63
N GLN A 199 -8.27 -2.85 4.97
CA GLN A 199 -9.41 -2.61 4.09
C GLN A 199 -9.67 -1.12 3.87
N LEU A 200 -9.55 -0.28 4.91
CA LEU A 200 -9.65 1.18 4.78
C LEU A 200 -8.69 1.72 3.71
N GLY A 201 -7.42 1.31 3.75
CA GLY A 201 -6.43 1.74 2.76
C GLY A 201 -6.73 1.23 1.36
N ASN A 202 -7.17 -0.03 1.23
CA ASN A 202 -7.53 -0.62 -0.05
C ASN A 202 -8.79 0.02 -0.66
N ASP A 203 -9.83 0.29 0.14
CA ASP A 203 -11.05 0.96 -0.32
C ASP A 203 -10.76 2.40 -0.76
N TYR A 204 -9.94 3.11 0.03
CA TYR A 204 -9.56 4.49 -0.27
C TYR A 204 -8.80 4.59 -1.59
N VAL A 205 -7.73 3.81 -1.76
CA VAL A 205 -6.90 3.88 -2.97
C VAL A 205 -7.58 3.19 -4.15
N GLY A 206 -8.20 2.03 -3.92
CA GLY A 206 -8.83 1.21 -4.96
C GLY A 206 -9.97 1.90 -5.68
N THR A 207 -10.66 2.86 -5.05
CA THR A 207 -11.69 3.67 -5.71
C THR A 207 -11.09 4.68 -6.71
N LEU A 208 -9.81 5.01 -6.57
CA LEU A 208 -9.09 5.95 -7.44
C LEU A 208 -8.36 5.26 -8.60
N ILE A 209 -8.26 3.92 -8.59
CA ILE A 209 -7.57 3.17 -9.64
C ILE A 209 -8.48 3.00 -10.85
N ASN A 210 -7.98 3.40 -12.02
CA ASN A 210 -8.57 3.00 -13.29
C ASN A 210 -8.03 1.60 -13.68
N TYR A 211 -8.72 0.55 -13.24
CA TYR A 211 -8.29 -0.83 -13.46
C TYR A 211 -8.22 -1.21 -14.95
N ASP A 212 -9.07 -0.62 -15.80
CA ASP A 212 -9.10 -0.90 -17.23
C ASP A 212 -7.85 -0.40 -17.97
N GLN A 213 -7.18 0.61 -17.40
CA GLN A 213 -5.93 1.17 -17.92
C GLN A 213 -4.71 0.82 -17.08
N SER A 214 -4.89 0.04 -16.00
CA SER A 214 -3.80 -0.39 -15.13
C SER A 214 -3.25 -1.73 -15.59
N VAL A 215 -1.93 -1.91 -15.50
CA VAL A 215 -1.26 -3.12 -15.97
C VAL A 215 -0.42 -3.73 -14.84
N LEU A 216 -0.67 -5.02 -14.56
CA LEU A 216 0.25 -5.85 -13.80
C LEU A 216 1.24 -6.51 -14.77
N GLY A 217 2.46 -5.96 -14.81
CA GLY A 217 3.55 -6.51 -15.61
C GLY A 217 4.05 -7.84 -15.07
N GLN A 218 4.67 -8.64 -15.95
CA GLN A 218 5.37 -9.88 -15.60
C GLN A 218 4.60 -10.83 -14.66
N LYS A 219 3.31 -11.08 -14.96
CA LYS A 219 2.39 -11.85 -14.11
C LYS A 219 2.97 -13.17 -13.59
N ALA A 220 3.67 -13.92 -14.44
CA ALA A 220 4.29 -15.20 -14.08
C ALA A 220 5.36 -15.10 -12.98
N ARG A 221 5.97 -13.92 -12.77
CA ARG A 221 6.91 -13.71 -11.65
C ARG A 221 6.19 -13.68 -10.31
N TRP A 222 4.92 -13.27 -10.27
CA TRP A 222 4.13 -13.30 -9.04
C TRP A 222 3.81 -14.73 -8.60
N ASP A 223 3.61 -15.66 -9.54
CA ASP A 223 3.48 -17.09 -9.25
C ASP A 223 4.75 -17.62 -8.57
N ASP A 224 5.93 -17.23 -9.07
CA ASP A 224 7.23 -17.60 -8.49
C ASP A 224 7.46 -16.96 -7.11
N VAL A 225 7.06 -15.70 -6.93
CA VAL A 225 7.09 -15.03 -5.63
C VAL A 225 6.24 -15.80 -4.62
N GLU A 226 4.99 -16.11 -4.95
CA GLU A 226 4.10 -16.86 -4.05
C GLU A 226 4.67 -18.26 -3.74
N LYS A 227 5.17 -18.97 -4.75
CA LYS A 227 5.81 -20.28 -4.56
C LYS A 227 7.00 -20.21 -3.61
N LYS A 228 7.90 -19.23 -3.77
CA LYS A 228 9.07 -19.03 -2.92
C LYS A 228 8.68 -18.73 -1.47
N ILE A 229 7.75 -17.81 -1.28
CA ILE A 229 7.23 -17.49 0.06
C ILE A 229 6.61 -18.72 0.72
N ASN A 230 5.81 -19.51 -0.01
CA ASN A 230 5.20 -20.73 0.52
C ASN A 230 6.23 -21.84 0.80
N ALA A 231 7.38 -21.83 0.13
CA ALA A 231 8.51 -22.71 0.41
C ALA A 231 9.37 -22.25 1.60
N GLY A 232 9.03 -21.12 2.24
CA GLY A 232 9.80 -20.53 3.33
C GLY A 232 11.02 -19.71 2.86
N GLU A 233 11.18 -19.48 1.56
CA GLU A 233 12.19 -18.57 1.03
C GLU A 233 11.79 -17.11 1.29
N ASN A 234 12.79 -16.23 1.40
CA ASN A 234 12.55 -14.79 1.49
C ASN A 234 12.59 -14.16 0.10
N VAL A 235 11.69 -13.21 -0.15
CA VAL A 235 11.64 -12.42 -1.37
C VAL A 235 11.76 -10.95 -1.02
N ILE A 236 12.73 -10.27 -1.65
CA ILE A 236 12.89 -8.81 -1.54
C ILE A 236 12.55 -8.18 -2.89
N LEU A 237 11.53 -7.32 -2.88
CA LEU A 237 11.11 -6.49 -4.00
C LEU A 237 11.87 -5.17 -3.95
N LEU A 238 12.76 -4.96 -4.90
CA LEU A 238 13.43 -3.69 -5.13
C LEU A 238 12.59 -2.86 -6.09
N ALA A 239 12.07 -1.73 -5.63
CA ALA A 239 11.14 -0.91 -6.40
C ALA A 239 11.48 0.58 -6.35
N ASN A 240 10.92 1.35 -7.28
CA ASN A 240 10.81 2.79 -7.11
C ASN A 240 9.66 3.14 -6.14
N HIS A 241 9.50 4.42 -5.81
CA HIS A 241 8.45 4.91 -4.92
C HIS A 241 7.86 6.18 -5.51
N GLN A 242 6.54 6.30 -5.62
CA GLN A 242 5.87 7.43 -6.30
C GLN A 242 4.92 8.18 -5.39
N SER A 243 4.24 7.47 -4.48
CA SER A 243 3.23 8.05 -3.62
C SER A 243 3.20 7.39 -2.24
N GLU A 244 2.66 8.08 -1.23
CA GLU A 244 2.45 7.47 0.10
C GLU A 244 1.41 6.33 0.06
N ALA A 245 0.68 6.19 -1.04
CA ALA A 245 -0.32 5.16 -1.27
C ALA A 245 0.24 3.89 -1.93
N ASP A 246 1.55 3.82 -2.20
CA ASP A 246 2.15 2.71 -2.96
C ASP A 246 1.90 1.33 -2.34
N ALA A 247 1.81 1.29 -1.01
CA ALA A 247 1.52 0.07 -0.25
C ALA A 247 0.13 -0.53 -0.52
N ALA A 248 -0.77 0.20 -1.20
CA ALA A 248 -2.06 -0.32 -1.62
C ALA A 248 -2.03 -1.00 -2.99
N PHE A 249 -1.07 -0.69 -3.86
CA PHE A 249 -1.10 -1.20 -5.24
C PHE A 249 -0.83 -2.69 -5.34
N ILE A 250 0.15 -3.24 -4.61
CA ILE A 250 0.40 -4.69 -4.66
C ILE A 250 -0.86 -5.46 -4.23
N PRO A 251 -1.46 -5.22 -3.04
CA PRO A 251 -2.73 -5.82 -2.67
C PRO A 251 -3.81 -5.69 -3.75
N LEU A 252 -4.07 -4.48 -4.24
CA LEU A 252 -5.17 -4.24 -5.16
C LEU A 252 -4.97 -4.87 -6.55
N LEU A 253 -3.73 -4.92 -7.04
CA LEU A 253 -3.41 -5.43 -8.37
C LEU A 253 -3.17 -6.93 -8.38
N THR A 254 -2.77 -7.54 -7.26
CA THR A 254 -2.55 -9.00 -7.18
C THR A 254 -3.77 -9.77 -6.70
N GLU A 255 -4.72 -9.17 -5.97
CA GLU A 255 -5.80 -9.86 -5.25
C GLU A 255 -6.57 -10.89 -6.08
N LYS A 256 -6.89 -10.58 -7.35
CA LYS A 256 -7.63 -11.52 -8.22
C LYS A 256 -6.82 -12.75 -8.62
N THR A 257 -5.50 -12.60 -8.73
CA THR A 257 -4.58 -13.64 -9.23
C THR A 257 -3.86 -14.38 -8.11
N HIS A 258 -3.57 -13.69 -7.01
CA HIS A 258 -2.82 -14.17 -5.86
C HIS A 258 -3.50 -13.64 -4.58
N PRO A 259 -4.69 -14.15 -4.23
CA PRO A 259 -5.45 -13.67 -3.08
C PRO A 259 -4.62 -13.76 -1.79
N GLY A 260 -4.61 -12.69 -1.00
CA GLY A 260 -3.88 -12.65 0.27
C GLY A 260 -2.36 -12.50 0.16
N LEU A 261 -1.74 -12.57 -1.04
CA LEU A 261 -0.30 -12.32 -1.20
C LEU A 261 0.05 -10.88 -0.79
N GLY A 262 -0.76 -9.91 -1.22
CA GLY A 262 -0.57 -8.51 -0.87
C GLY A 262 -0.70 -8.21 0.63
N GLU A 263 -1.43 -9.04 1.38
CA GLU A 263 -1.54 -8.92 2.84
C GLU A 263 -0.23 -9.29 3.55
N LYS A 264 0.62 -10.10 2.91
CA LYS A 264 1.91 -10.57 3.47
C LYS A 264 3.06 -9.59 3.26
N VAL A 265 2.90 -8.60 2.38
CA VAL A 265 3.98 -7.65 2.05
C VAL A 265 4.35 -6.82 3.26
N ILE A 266 5.65 -6.74 3.54
CA ILE A 266 6.27 -5.92 4.58
C ILE A 266 6.96 -4.74 3.91
N TYR A 267 6.50 -3.52 4.17
CA TYR A 267 7.04 -2.31 3.56
C TYR A 267 8.09 -1.68 4.47
N VAL A 268 9.29 -1.43 3.94
CA VAL A 268 10.28 -0.60 4.61
C VAL A 268 9.87 0.87 4.47
N ALA A 269 9.40 1.46 5.57
CA ALA A 269 8.77 2.78 5.55
C ALA A 269 9.10 3.60 6.81
N GLY A 270 8.95 4.92 6.73
CA GLY A 270 9.04 5.78 7.89
C GLY A 270 8.96 7.27 7.56
N GLY A 271 9.34 8.13 8.50
CA GLY A 271 9.13 9.57 8.38
C GLY A 271 7.65 9.92 8.31
N ARG A 272 7.24 10.65 7.26
CA ARG A 272 5.89 11.23 7.18
C ARG A 272 4.77 10.20 7.34
N VAL A 273 4.89 9.02 6.74
CA VAL A 273 3.80 8.02 6.76
C VAL A 273 3.53 7.41 8.14
N VAL A 274 4.50 7.46 9.07
CA VAL A 274 4.34 6.96 10.45
C VAL A 274 4.07 8.07 11.46
N ASP A 275 4.40 9.32 11.13
CA ASP A 275 4.28 10.48 12.02
C ASP A 275 3.08 11.39 11.69
N ASP A 276 2.76 11.58 10.41
CA ASP A 276 1.67 12.45 9.96
C ASP A 276 0.31 11.82 10.25
N ILE A 277 -0.49 12.50 11.06
CA ILE A 277 -1.83 12.08 11.44
C ILE A 277 -2.75 11.75 10.26
N MET A 278 -2.56 12.40 9.11
CA MET A 278 -3.35 12.11 7.90
C MET A 278 -2.93 10.80 7.21
N SER A 279 -1.70 10.35 7.43
CA SER A 279 -1.14 9.16 6.81
C SER A 279 -1.17 7.94 7.73
N LYS A 280 -1.05 8.18 9.05
CA LYS A 280 -0.95 7.12 10.07
C LYS A 280 -2.02 6.04 9.98
N PRO A 281 -3.32 6.33 9.83
CA PRO A 281 -4.32 5.27 9.66
C PRO A 281 -4.05 4.32 8.50
N PHE A 282 -3.56 4.82 7.38
CA PHE A 282 -3.24 3.98 6.22
C PHE A 282 -2.03 3.09 6.52
N SER A 283 -1.02 3.63 7.19
CA SER A 283 0.16 2.89 7.65
C SER A 283 -0.17 1.84 8.72
N MET A 284 -1.14 2.10 9.59
CA MET A 284 -1.62 1.14 10.60
C MET A 284 -2.17 -0.14 9.94
N GLY A 285 -2.67 -0.04 8.71
CA GLY A 285 -3.20 -1.15 7.92
C GLY A 285 -2.17 -1.93 7.12
N ARG A 286 -0.87 -1.69 7.27
CA ARG A 286 0.19 -2.37 6.51
C ARG A 286 1.19 -3.03 7.45
N ASN A 287 1.90 -4.07 6.99
CA ASN A 287 3.05 -4.56 7.72
C ASN A 287 4.24 -3.66 7.40
N LEU A 288 4.92 -3.12 8.42
CA LEU A 288 6.00 -2.14 8.22
C LEU A 288 7.27 -2.52 8.97
N LEU A 289 8.40 -2.27 8.35
CA LEU A 289 9.68 -2.11 9.03
C LEU A 289 9.95 -0.61 9.14
N CYS A 290 9.82 -0.08 10.35
CA CYS A 290 9.81 1.35 10.63
C CYS A 290 11.24 1.90 10.72
N VAL A 291 11.69 2.57 9.65
CA VAL A 291 13.04 3.13 9.52
C VAL A 291 12.99 4.65 9.34
N ASN A 292 13.91 5.35 9.99
CA ASN A 292 14.18 6.75 9.71
C ASN A 292 15.09 6.84 8.48
N SER A 293 14.66 7.55 7.44
CA SER A 293 15.43 7.68 6.20
C SER A 293 16.69 8.52 6.42
N LYS A 294 17.77 8.19 5.69
CA LYS A 294 19.02 8.97 5.70
C LYS A 294 18.77 10.46 5.45
N LYS A 295 17.83 10.78 4.55
CA LYS A 295 17.42 12.16 4.17
C LYS A 295 16.96 13.00 5.37
N HIS A 296 16.37 12.38 6.40
CA HIS A 296 15.84 13.08 7.60
C HIS A 296 16.54 12.68 8.91
N MET A 297 17.75 12.11 8.84
CA MET A 297 18.49 11.68 10.05
C MET A 297 19.02 12.84 10.88
N MET A 298 19.24 14.00 10.28
CA MET A 298 19.78 15.18 10.95
C MET A 298 18.69 16.06 11.60
N GLU A 299 17.41 15.77 11.34
CA GLU A 299 16.29 16.48 11.94
C GLU A 299 15.96 15.86 13.30
N GLY A 300 15.99 16.63 14.39
CA GLY A 300 15.65 16.16 15.73
C GLY A 300 16.71 15.24 16.37
N ASP A 301 16.28 14.30 17.22
CA ASP A 301 17.20 13.41 17.94
C ASP A 301 17.75 12.28 17.04
N ARG A 302 18.90 12.54 16.43
CA ARG A 302 19.65 11.59 15.61
C ARG A 302 19.97 10.30 16.36
N THR A 303 20.29 10.35 17.64
CA THR A 303 20.69 9.17 18.42
C THR A 303 19.51 8.24 18.63
N ALA A 304 18.35 8.78 18.99
CA ALA A 304 17.11 8.00 19.09
C ALA A 304 16.74 7.36 17.74
N LYS A 305 16.81 8.12 16.64
CA LYS A 305 16.56 7.62 15.28
C LYS A 305 17.51 6.49 14.88
N MET A 306 18.81 6.63 15.16
CA MET A 306 19.80 5.59 14.89
C MET A 306 19.52 4.32 15.70
N ARG A 307 19.20 4.46 17.00
CA ARG A 307 18.83 3.31 17.86
C ARG A 307 17.59 2.60 17.34
N GLN A 308 16.57 3.33 16.90
CA GLN A 308 15.38 2.75 16.28
C GLN A 308 15.75 1.98 15.02
N ASN A 309 16.54 2.57 14.12
CA ASN A 309 16.97 1.90 12.89
C ASN A 309 17.72 0.60 13.18
N ILE A 310 18.63 0.60 14.17
CA ILE A 310 19.34 -0.62 14.61
C ILE A 310 18.36 -1.69 15.11
N ARG A 311 17.36 -1.32 15.91
CA ARG A 311 16.32 -2.26 16.36
C ARG A 311 15.51 -2.81 15.20
N THR A 312 15.15 -1.97 14.24
CA THR A 312 14.40 -2.37 13.05
C THR A 312 15.21 -3.32 12.16
N LEU A 313 16.51 -3.10 11.99
CA LEU A 313 17.40 -4.03 11.28
C LEU A 313 17.49 -5.40 11.97
N LYS A 314 17.51 -5.44 13.31
CA LYS A 314 17.46 -6.70 14.08
C LYS A 314 16.13 -7.44 13.88
N GLU A 315 15.02 -6.73 13.83
CA GLU A 315 13.72 -7.36 13.49
C GLU A 315 13.70 -7.89 12.06
N MET A 316 14.24 -7.14 11.10
CA MET A 316 14.39 -7.60 9.72
C MET A 316 15.25 -8.87 9.64
N GLU A 317 16.39 -8.90 10.33
CA GLU A 317 17.24 -10.10 10.44
C GLU A 317 16.47 -11.29 11.02
N ARG A 318 15.68 -11.07 12.09
CA ARG A 318 14.84 -12.11 12.70
C ARG A 318 13.79 -12.64 11.72
N LEU A 319 13.14 -11.77 10.96
CA LEU A 319 12.15 -12.15 9.94
C LEU A 319 12.80 -12.96 8.81
N LEU A 320 13.96 -12.53 8.31
CA LEU A 320 14.69 -13.24 7.27
C LEU A 320 15.17 -14.62 7.75
N LYS A 321 15.62 -14.75 9.00
CA LYS A 321 15.98 -16.06 9.59
C LYS A 321 14.78 -16.99 9.77
N ALA A 322 13.59 -16.44 10.04
CA ALA A 322 12.38 -17.23 10.15
C ALA A 322 11.90 -17.79 8.79
N GLY A 323 12.25 -17.13 7.69
CA GLY A 323 11.85 -17.51 6.33
C GLY A 323 10.44 -17.02 5.96
N GLY A 324 10.13 -17.05 4.66
CA GLY A 324 8.81 -16.67 4.13
C GLY A 324 8.51 -15.16 4.16
N ALA A 325 9.53 -14.30 4.32
CA ALA A 325 9.32 -12.85 4.34
C ALA A 325 9.22 -12.29 2.92
N LEU A 326 8.16 -11.53 2.64
CA LEU A 326 7.99 -10.73 1.42
C LEU A 326 8.21 -9.25 1.75
N ILE A 327 9.37 -8.71 1.40
CA ILE A 327 9.76 -7.35 1.80
C ILE A 327 9.80 -6.44 0.58
N TRP A 328 9.12 -5.30 0.65
CA TRP A 328 9.22 -4.22 -0.33
C TRP A 328 10.12 -3.11 0.22
N ILE A 329 11.06 -2.65 -0.59
CA ILE A 329 11.96 -1.55 -0.25
C ILE A 329 12.20 -0.67 -1.48
N ALA A 330 12.22 0.64 -1.26
CA ALA A 330 12.60 1.64 -2.25
C ALA A 330 14.01 2.20 -1.96
N PRO A 331 15.05 1.73 -2.67
CA PRO A 331 16.43 2.10 -2.35
C PRO A 331 16.79 3.57 -2.55
N SER A 332 16.04 4.30 -3.37
CA SER A 332 16.19 5.77 -3.50
C SER A 332 15.87 6.53 -2.20
N GLY A 333 15.18 5.88 -1.26
CA GLY A 333 14.82 6.43 0.05
C GLY A 333 13.80 7.58 0.00
N GLY A 334 13.17 7.84 -1.14
CA GLY A 334 12.12 8.84 -1.28
C GLY A 334 11.35 8.70 -2.59
N ARG A 335 10.25 9.46 -2.71
CA ARG A 335 9.40 9.44 -3.90
C ARG A 335 10.12 10.03 -5.12
N ASP A 336 9.85 9.49 -6.29
CA ASP A 336 10.25 10.01 -7.59
C ASP A 336 9.81 11.48 -7.75
N ARG A 337 10.54 12.24 -8.55
CA ARG A 337 10.26 13.65 -8.83
C ARG A 337 10.15 13.85 -10.34
N ARG A 338 9.23 14.71 -10.75
CA ARG A 338 9.14 15.12 -12.16
C ARG A 338 10.38 15.92 -12.52
N SER A 339 10.92 15.67 -13.71
CA SER A 339 11.90 16.56 -14.33
C SER A 339 11.26 17.89 -14.71
N GLU A 340 12.09 18.84 -15.15
CA GLU A 340 11.63 20.14 -15.67
C GLU A 340 10.66 19.96 -16.86
N ASP A 341 10.87 18.94 -17.69
CA ASP A 341 10.00 18.57 -18.81
C ASP A 341 8.69 17.87 -18.39
N GLY A 342 8.45 17.72 -17.08
CA GLY A 342 7.26 17.09 -16.52
C GLY A 342 7.25 15.56 -16.56
N ILE A 343 8.29 14.93 -17.10
CA ILE A 343 8.44 13.46 -17.18
C ILE A 343 8.75 12.92 -15.78
N LEU A 344 8.09 11.83 -15.41
CA LEU A 344 8.35 11.12 -14.16
C LEU A 344 9.13 9.85 -14.46
N VAL A 345 10.35 9.74 -13.95
CA VAL A 345 11.21 8.55 -14.04
C VAL A 345 11.60 8.08 -12.64
N PRO A 346 11.89 6.77 -12.46
CA PRO A 346 12.44 6.26 -11.22
C PRO A 346 13.68 7.02 -10.78
N ASP A 347 13.74 7.41 -9.51
CA ASP A 347 14.94 8.02 -8.92
C ASP A 347 16.06 6.96 -8.77
N ASN A 348 17.30 7.43 -8.73
CA ASN A 348 18.46 6.56 -8.61
C ASN A 348 18.45 5.83 -7.25
N PHE A 349 18.78 4.55 -7.28
CA PHE A 349 18.99 3.77 -6.07
C PHE A 349 20.24 4.28 -5.33
N ASP A 350 20.17 4.36 -4.00
CA ASP A 350 21.33 4.66 -3.18
C ASP A 350 22.34 3.50 -3.30
N PRO A 351 23.54 3.72 -3.87
CA PRO A 351 24.54 2.66 -3.99
C PRO A 351 25.05 2.19 -2.61
N GLY A 352 24.93 3.03 -1.57
CA GLY A 352 25.20 2.67 -0.18
C GLY A 352 24.08 1.86 0.47
N LEU A 353 22.99 1.58 -0.25
CA LEU A 353 22.02 0.54 0.08
C LEU A 353 22.32 -0.74 -0.72
N GLN A 354 23.59 -1.15 -0.76
CA GLN A 354 23.94 -2.48 -1.24
C GLN A 354 23.38 -3.51 -0.27
N ILE A 355 22.30 -4.18 -0.69
CA ILE A 355 21.94 -5.47 -0.10
C ILE A 355 23.01 -6.44 -0.58
N SER A 356 24.05 -6.67 0.23
CA SER A 356 24.96 -7.78 -0.01
C SER A 356 24.11 -9.04 -0.12
N PRO A 357 24.27 -9.88 -1.16
CA PRO A 357 23.53 -11.12 -1.24
C PRO A 357 23.80 -11.92 0.03
N PHE A 358 22.80 -12.02 0.90
CA PHE A 358 22.77 -13.07 1.90
C PHE A 358 22.73 -14.37 1.11
N GLU A 359 23.70 -15.25 1.33
CA GLU A 359 23.74 -16.57 0.71
C GLU A 359 22.37 -17.26 0.90
N GLY A 360 21.58 -17.35 -0.18
CA GLY A 360 20.25 -17.98 -0.18
C GLY A 360 19.04 -17.09 -0.47
N GLY A 361 19.17 -15.77 -0.65
CA GLY A 361 18.04 -14.89 -0.98
C GLY A 361 17.91 -14.56 -2.47
N ALA A 362 16.75 -14.83 -3.09
CA ALA A 362 16.45 -14.34 -4.44
C ALA A 362 15.98 -12.87 -4.38
N ALA A 363 16.78 -11.94 -4.92
CA ALA A 363 16.37 -10.55 -5.12
C ALA A 363 15.64 -10.41 -6.47
N PHE A 364 14.45 -9.82 -6.46
CA PHE A 364 13.73 -9.49 -7.69
C PHE A 364 13.68 -7.98 -7.86
N VAL A 365 14.11 -7.53 -9.05
CA VAL A 365 13.84 -6.17 -9.52
C VAL A 365 12.48 -6.20 -10.19
N ALA A 366 11.53 -5.48 -9.60
CA ALA A 366 10.17 -5.34 -10.11
C ALA A 366 10.12 -4.35 -11.26
#